data_AF-A0AAD8UFD5-F1
#
_entry.id   AF-A0AAD8UFD5-F1
#
_cell.length_a   1.000
_cell.length_b   1.000
_cell.length_c   1.000
_cell.angle_alpha   90.00
_cell.angle_beta   90.00
_cell.angle_gamma   90.00
#
_symmetry.space_group_name_H-M   'P 1'
#
loop_
_entity.id
_entity.type
_entity.pdbx_description
1 polymer ?
#
loop_
_entity_poly.entity_id
_entity_poly.type
_entity_poly.pdbx_seq_one_letter_code
_entity_poly.pdbx_strand_id
1 'polypeptide(L)'
;MSLRQNLIKPMVVDATDSHDHTHTVVFLHRFPETTSEEELRRKVLSEKLTMNHKTLREQFPSVRWVFPYAKAHARPWNNLTPEDRAAVGMNIGSLPYIAQIMLQEADNVGGLDRIILGGMGQTAEAAHDAITFFPECKMDAYDNADEMSSFLRKTFHANCTSIDQLKLAGFVGMHAQDAEMTSDVRSMAVMSKELSTMKKKINATLVAQTPHKFINGSYKIQTKTWDGSRIDDFATFLEAIGVGRGLDTKKTNTETLIPKNREPTKKWDPRDTLGDAQRYAQEILEQKKENEEIKAEAAYSHRGG
;
A
#
# COMPACT_ATOMS: atom_id res chain seq x y z
N MET A 1 -1.13 23.55 -27.83
CA MET A 1 -2.26 22.70 -27.40
C MET A 1 -2.18 22.58 -25.89
N SER A 2 -3.19 23.09 -25.18
CA SER A 2 -3.24 23.10 -23.71
C SER A 2 -3.35 21.66 -23.20
N LEU A 3 -2.29 21.17 -22.55
CA LEU A 3 -2.27 19.92 -21.78
C LEU A 3 -3.26 20.08 -20.63
N ARG A 4 -4.55 19.82 -20.89
CA ARG A 4 -5.56 19.78 -19.83
C ARG A 4 -5.10 18.77 -18.79
N GLN A 5 -5.13 19.21 -17.53
CA GLN A 5 -5.03 18.40 -16.34
C GLN A 5 -6.14 17.35 -16.39
N ASN A 6 -5.87 16.17 -16.95
CA ASN A 6 -6.82 15.07 -16.95
C ASN A 6 -6.81 14.45 -15.55
N LEU A 7 -7.41 15.14 -14.59
CA LEU A 7 -7.59 14.57 -13.27
C LEU A 7 -8.57 13.42 -13.35
N ILE A 8 -8.06 12.23 -13.03
CA ILE A 8 -8.86 11.02 -12.91
C ILE A 8 -9.37 10.96 -11.47
N LYS A 9 -10.68 10.74 -11.32
CA LYS A 9 -11.28 10.47 -10.01
C LYS A 9 -10.54 9.29 -9.36
N PRO A 10 -10.30 9.32 -8.04
CA PRO A 10 -9.72 8.18 -7.34
C PRO A 10 -10.48 6.88 -7.67
N MET A 11 -9.75 5.79 -7.89
CA MET A 11 -10.38 4.48 -7.98
C MET A 11 -10.84 4.09 -6.58
N VAL A 12 -12.11 3.70 -6.48
CA VAL A 12 -12.76 3.38 -5.22
C VAL A 12 -13.19 1.94 -5.23
N VAL A 13 -12.90 1.25 -4.12
CA VAL A 13 -13.42 -0.07 -3.82
C VAL A 13 -14.23 0.04 -2.54
N ASP A 14 -15.54 0.07 -2.70
CA ASP A 14 -16.48 0.20 -1.59
C ASP A 14 -16.42 -0.98 -0.60
N ALA A 15 -16.80 -0.67 0.64
CA ALA A 15 -17.14 -1.67 1.63
C ALA A 15 -18.24 -2.60 1.06
N THR A 16 -18.25 -3.85 1.49
CA THR A 16 -19.22 -4.82 1.00
C THR A 16 -20.61 -4.47 1.52
N ASP A 17 -21.64 -4.50 0.68
CA ASP A 17 -23.03 -4.08 1.01
C ASP A 17 -23.61 -4.71 2.29
N SER A 18 -23.08 -5.87 2.71
CA SER A 18 -23.50 -6.57 3.93
C SER A 18 -22.77 -6.12 5.21
N HIS A 19 -21.91 -5.11 5.15
CA HIS A 19 -21.13 -4.60 6.27
C HIS A 19 -21.18 -3.08 6.31
N ASP A 20 -21.35 -2.52 7.51
CA ASP A 20 -21.25 -1.08 7.71
C ASP A 20 -19.83 -0.59 7.42
N HIS A 21 -19.72 0.59 6.81
CA HIS A 21 -18.46 1.23 6.52
C HIS A 21 -17.80 1.72 7.83
N THR A 22 -16.70 1.08 8.23
CA THR A 22 -16.03 1.40 9.52
C THR A 22 -14.77 2.23 9.35
N HIS A 23 -14.01 2.02 8.28
CA HIS A 23 -12.74 2.70 8.03
C HIS A 23 -12.54 2.91 6.52
N THR A 24 -11.83 3.98 6.17
CA THR A 24 -11.34 4.20 4.80
C THR A 24 -9.82 4.09 4.76
N VAL A 25 -9.29 3.29 3.86
CA VAL A 25 -7.86 3.28 3.51
C VAL A 25 -7.66 4.13 2.26
N VAL A 26 -6.96 5.25 2.40
CA VAL A 26 -6.46 6.06 1.28
C VAL A 26 -5.04 5.62 0.98
N PHE A 27 -4.82 4.90 -0.12
CA PHE A 27 -3.52 4.33 -0.46
C PHE A 27 -2.97 4.90 -1.77
N LEU A 28 -1.86 5.64 -1.66
CA LEU A 28 -1.19 6.26 -2.80
C LEU A 28 -0.41 5.19 -3.58
N HIS A 29 -0.74 5.04 -4.87
CA HIS A 29 -0.09 4.08 -5.75
C HIS A 29 0.92 4.75 -6.69
N ARG A 30 1.87 3.95 -7.18
CA ARG A 30 2.92 4.39 -8.12
C ARG A 30 2.58 4.19 -9.60
N PHE A 31 1.41 3.64 -9.90
CA PHE A 31 1.02 3.36 -11.29
C PHE A 31 0.76 4.66 -12.07
N PRO A 32 1.19 4.75 -13.34
CA PRO A 32 1.01 5.94 -14.15
C PRO A 32 -0.47 6.23 -14.42
N GLU A 33 -0.79 7.49 -14.68
CA GLU A 33 -2.15 7.96 -15.03
C GLU A 33 -2.75 7.21 -16.23
N THR A 34 -1.91 6.73 -17.15
CA THR A 34 -2.33 5.92 -18.32
C THR A 34 -2.81 4.52 -17.96
N THR A 35 -2.66 4.09 -16.70
CA THR A 35 -3.15 2.78 -16.23
C THR A 35 -4.67 2.82 -16.17
N SER A 36 -5.34 1.97 -16.94
CA SER A 36 -6.80 1.87 -16.90
C SER A 36 -7.28 1.45 -15.51
N GLU A 37 -8.52 1.79 -15.16
CA GLU A 37 -9.11 1.41 -13.88
C GLU A 37 -9.11 -0.12 -13.70
N GLU A 38 -9.41 -0.89 -14.76
CA GLU A 38 -9.42 -2.35 -14.72
C GLU A 38 -8.02 -2.92 -14.49
N GLU A 39 -6.99 -2.32 -15.10
CA GLU A 39 -5.61 -2.72 -14.89
C GLU A 39 -5.14 -2.35 -13.48
N LEU A 40 -5.50 -1.16 -12.99
CA LEU A 40 -5.19 -0.71 -11.64
C LEU A 40 -5.83 -1.63 -10.60
N ARG A 41 -7.10 -2.00 -10.79
CA ARG A 41 -7.85 -2.90 -9.90
C ARG A 41 -7.16 -4.25 -9.71
N ARG A 42 -6.51 -4.79 -10.75
CA ARG A 42 -5.75 -6.05 -10.66
C ARG A 42 -4.39 -5.90 -9.99
N LYS A 43 -3.87 -4.66 -9.88
CA LYS A 43 -2.53 -4.35 -9.38
C LYS A 43 -2.50 -3.75 -7.98
N VAL A 44 -3.59 -3.13 -7.54
CA VAL A 44 -3.69 -2.57 -6.19
C VAL A 44 -3.61 -3.65 -5.12
N LEU A 45 -3.09 -3.25 -3.96
CA LEU A 45 -2.81 -4.17 -2.88
C LEU A 45 -4.08 -4.83 -2.32
N SER A 46 -5.20 -4.12 -2.32
CA SER A 46 -6.46 -4.60 -1.74
C SER A 46 -7.05 -5.80 -2.44
N GLU A 47 -6.72 -6.01 -3.73
CA GLU A 47 -7.26 -7.06 -4.61
C GLU A 47 -6.21 -8.17 -4.89
N LYS A 48 -5.02 -8.08 -4.29
CA LYS A 48 -3.99 -9.13 -4.39
C LYS A 48 -4.25 -10.24 -3.38
N LEU A 49 -4.08 -11.49 -3.83
CA LEU A 49 -4.24 -12.68 -2.99
C LEU A 49 -3.07 -12.85 -2.01
N THR A 50 -3.39 -13.20 -0.76
CA THR A 50 -2.44 -13.63 0.28
C THR A 50 -2.23 -15.14 0.29
N MET A 51 -1.41 -15.64 1.23
CA MET A 51 -1.12 -17.09 1.33
C MET A 51 -2.37 -17.88 1.67
N ASN A 52 -3.31 -17.23 2.33
CA ASN A 52 -4.60 -17.79 2.68
C ASN A 52 -5.62 -17.70 1.53
N HIS A 53 -5.17 -17.37 0.31
CA HIS A 53 -5.99 -17.19 -0.89
C HIS A 53 -7.14 -16.19 -0.69
N LYS A 54 -6.92 -15.16 0.14
CA LYS A 54 -7.86 -14.06 0.35
C LYS A 54 -7.22 -12.72 0.04
N THR A 55 -7.98 -11.78 -0.48
CA THR A 55 -7.53 -10.40 -0.64
C THR A 55 -7.68 -9.61 0.66
N LEU A 56 -7.09 -8.41 0.78
CA LEU A 56 -7.38 -7.56 1.96
C LEU A 56 -8.84 -7.14 1.99
N ARG A 57 -9.43 -6.90 0.82
CA ARG A 57 -10.85 -6.55 0.73
C ARG A 57 -11.75 -7.65 1.30
N GLU A 58 -11.44 -8.91 1.00
CA GLU A 58 -12.19 -10.04 1.54
C GLU A 58 -11.97 -10.23 3.04
N GLN A 59 -10.76 -9.92 3.52
CA GLN A 59 -10.43 -10.00 4.95
C GLN A 59 -11.02 -8.84 5.75
N PHE A 60 -11.21 -7.67 5.16
CA PHE A 60 -11.72 -6.47 5.82
C PHE A 60 -12.89 -5.88 5.01
N PRO A 61 -14.05 -6.56 5.00
CA PRO A 61 -15.17 -6.20 4.14
C PRO A 61 -15.84 -4.88 4.52
N SER A 62 -15.67 -4.40 5.75
CA SER A 62 -16.16 -3.09 6.23
C SER A 62 -15.26 -1.92 5.85
N VAL A 63 -14.12 -2.18 5.22
CA VAL A 63 -13.14 -1.16 4.85
C VAL A 63 -13.36 -0.72 3.41
N ARG A 64 -13.48 0.58 3.20
CA ARG A 64 -13.46 1.22 1.89
C ARG A 64 -12.02 1.50 1.49
N TRP A 65 -11.66 1.24 0.24
CA TRP A 65 -10.31 1.49 -0.28
C TRP A 65 -10.34 2.54 -1.36
N VAL A 66 -9.54 3.58 -1.20
CA VAL A 66 -9.46 4.71 -2.11
C VAL A 66 -8.04 4.80 -2.64
N PHE A 67 -7.91 4.85 -3.97
CA PHE A 67 -6.66 4.84 -4.70
C PHE A 67 -6.57 6.10 -5.57
N PRO A 68 -5.99 7.19 -5.04
CA PRO A 68 -5.85 8.45 -5.78
C PRO A 68 -4.82 8.34 -6.90
N TYR A 69 -5.13 8.90 -8.06
CA TYR A 69 -4.19 9.04 -9.17
C TYR A 69 -3.24 10.23 -8.94
N ALA A 70 -1.97 10.03 -9.26
CA ALA A 70 -0.95 11.09 -9.29
C ALA A 70 -1.20 12.05 -10.46
N LYS A 71 -0.95 13.35 -10.27
CA LYS A 71 -0.99 14.32 -11.39
C LYS A 71 0.21 14.15 -12.32
N ALA A 72 0.02 14.43 -13.61
CA ALA A 72 1.09 14.58 -14.60
C ALA A 72 1.97 15.85 -14.42
N HIS A 73 2.44 16.14 -13.21
CA HIS A 73 3.26 17.32 -12.88
C HIS A 73 4.45 16.98 -11.96
N ALA A 74 5.43 17.90 -11.89
CA ALA A 74 6.64 17.75 -11.07
C ALA A 74 6.38 17.59 -9.56
N ARG A 75 5.20 17.97 -9.07
CA ARG A 75 4.72 17.72 -7.71
C ARG A 75 3.33 17.07 -7.76
N PRO A 76 3.25 15.75 -7.96
CA PRO A 76 2.03 15.06 -8.35
C PRO A 76 0.89 15.14 -7.33
N TRP A 77 1.19 15.48 -6.07
CA TRP A 77 0.27 15.45 -4.94
C TRP A 77 -0.10 16.84 -4.38
N ASN A 78 0.40 17.91 -5.00
CA ASN A 78 0.19 19.29 -4.53
C ASN A 78 -1.19 19.86 -4.90
N ASN A 79 -1.53 21.03 -4.34
CA ASN A 79 -2.79 21.76 -4.50
C ASN A 79 -3.39 21.66 -5.91
N LEU A 80 -4.66 21.24 -5.99
CA LEU A 80 -5.49 21.33 -7.20
C LEU A 80 -5.85 22.79 -7.49
N THR A 81 -5.97 23.14 -8.77
CA THR A 81 -6.63 24.39 -9.19
C THR A 81 -8.11 24.35 -8.78
N PRO A 82 -8.82 25.49 -8.67
CA PRO A 82 -10.26 25.48 -8.39
C PRO A 82 -11.07 24.65 -9.39
N GLU A 83 -10.72 24.70 -10.67
CA GLU A 83 -11.37 23.95 -11.75
C GLU A 83 -11.15 22.44 -11.60
N ASP A 84 -9.91 22.05 -11.30
CA ASP A 84 -9.50 20.69 -11.01
C ASP A 84 -10.27 20.11 -9.81
N ARG A 85 -10.41 20.90 -8.74
CA ARG A 85 -11.18 20.51 -7.55
C ARG A 85 -12.62 20.21 -7.90
N ALA A 86 -13.27 21.09 -8.66
CA ALA A 86 -14.65 20.86 -9.10
C ALA A 86 -14.78 19.57 -9.92
N ALA A 87 -13.81 19.27 -10.80
CA ALA A 87 -13.83 18.07 -11.64
C ALA A 87 -13.77 16.75 -10.85
N VAL A 88 -13.02 16.73 -9.74
CA VAL A 88 -12.93 15.57 -8.83
C VAL A 88 -13.91 15.62 -7.67
N GLY A 89 -14.83 16.61 -7.64
CA GLY A 89 -15.86 16.75 -6.60
C GLY A 89 -15.33 17.27 -5.26
N MET A 90 -14.19 17.96 -5.29
CA MET A 90 -13.57 18.55 -4.11
C MET A 90 -14.00 20.01 -3.93
N ASN A 91 -14.42 20.35 -2.72
CA ASN A 91 -15.04 21.65 -2.45
C ASN A 91 -14.28 22.46 -1.38
N ILE A 92 -13.23 21.88 -0.78
CA ILE A 92 -12.51 22.48 0.34
C ILE A 92 -11.34 23.31 -0.20
N GLY A 93 -11.49 24.64 -0.13
CA GLY A 93 -10.54 25.60 -0.68
C GLY A 93 -9.14 25.52 -0.06
N SER A 94 -8.08 25.68 -0.88
CA SER A 94 -6.65 25.86 -0.54
C SER A 94 -5.83 24.66 -0.05
N LEU A 95 -6.47 23.52 0.24
CA LEU A 95 -5.75 22.34 0.75
C LEU A 95 -5.03 21.53 -0.34
N PRO A 96 -3.98 20.77 0.00
CA PRO A 96 -3.40 19.78 -0.91
C PRO A 96 -4.37 18.67 -1.26
N TYR A 97 -4.13 18.06 -2.42
CA TYR A 97 -5.02 17.07 -3.01
C TYR A 97 -5.34 15.92 -2.04
N ILE A 98 -4.32 15.35 -1.40
CA ILE A 98 -4.48 14.21 -0.48
C ILE A 98 -5.22 14.61 0.80
N ALA A 99 -4.95 15.81 1.35
CA ALA A 99 -5.67 16.31 2.52
C ALA A 99 -7.16 16.50 2.24
N GLN A 100 -7.52 16.96 1.03
CA GLN A 100 -8.93 17.06 0.63
C GLN A 100 -9.60 15.70 0.53
N ILE A 101 -8.93 14.69 -0.04
CA ILE A 101 -9.45 13.30 -0.08
C ILE A 101 -9.66 12.78 1.33
N MET A 102 -8.70 12.96 2.24
CA MET A 102 -8.82 12.50 3.61
C MET A 102 -10.00 13.15 4.33
N LEU A 103 -10.23 14.45 4.18
CA LEU A 103 -11.36 15.13 4.79
C LEU A 103 -12.70 14.66 4.20
N GLN A 104 -12.79 14.53 2.87
CA GLN A 104 -14.01 14.03 2.23
C GLN A 104 -14.33 12.59 2.65
N GLU A 105 -13.32 11.73 2.74
CA GLU A 105 -13.53 10.36 3.20
C GLU A 105 -13.77 10.28 4.70
N ALA A 106 -13.23 11.21 5.50
CA ALA A 106 -13.54 11.37 6.92
C ALA A 106 -15.03 11.71 7.11
N ASP A 107 -15.58 12.62 6.29
CA ASP A 107 -17.00 12.94 6.30
C ASP A 107 -17.86 11.71 5.97
N ASN A 108 -17.41 10.88 5.04
CA ASN A 108 -18.12 9.66 4.63
C ASN A 108 -18.12 8.57 5.73
N VAL A 109 -17.01 8.39 6.45
CA VAL A 109 -16.84 7.31 7.45
C VAL A 109 -17.19 7.75 8.87
N GLY A 110 -17.33 9.06 9.09
CA GLY A 110 -17.71 9.68 10.36
C GLY A 110 -16.54 10.15 11.24
N GLY A 111 -15.37 10.41 10.68
CA GLY A 111 -14.24 11.02 11.40
C GLY A 111 -12.86 10.68 10.83
N LEU A 112 -11.87 11.54 11.13
CA LEU A 112 -10.46 11.32 10.75
C LEU A 112 -9.84 10.12 11.47
N ASP A 113 -10.29 9.81 12.68
CA ASP A 113 -9.85 8.69 13.51
C ASP A 113 -10.20 7.31 12.92
N ARG A 114 -10.87 7.29 11.77
CA ARG A 114 -11.22 6.12 10.94
C ARG A 114 -10.53 6.11 9.58
N ILE A 115 -9.70 7.11 9.30
CA ILE A 115 -8.93 7.22 8.06
C ILE A 115 -7.55 6.63 8.24
N ILE A 116 -7.18 5.73 7.33
CA ILE A 116 -5.86 5.12 7.27
C ILE A 116 -5.19 5.62 6.00
N LEU A 117 -4.04 6.27 6.14
CA LEU A 117 -3.29 6.80 5.01
C LEU A 117 -2.06 5.94 4.73
N GLY A 118 -1.75 5.69 3.47
CA GLY A 118 -0.54 4.94 3.14
C GLY A 118 -0.05 5.08 1.72
N GLY A 119 1.09 4.47 1.46
CA GLY A 119 1.69 4.44 0.12
C GLY A 119 2.88 3.49 0.02
N MET A 120 3.51 3.46 -1.16
CA MET A 120 4.69 2.64 -1.43
C MET A 120 5.85 3.45 -2.02
N GLY A 121 7.05 3.29 -1.44
CA GLY A 121 8.24 4.04 -1.84
C GLY A 121 8.03 5.55 -1.73
N GLN A 122 8.31 6.31 -2.79
CA GLN A 122 8.10 7.77 -2.82
C GLN A 122 6.65 8.20 -2.54
N THR A 123 5.67 7.34 -2.82
CA THR A 123 4.27 7.65 -2.51
C THR A 123 3.94 7.48 -1.02
N ALA A 124 4.74 6.70 -0.27
CA ALA A 124 4.64 6.67 1.19
C ALA A 124 5.13 8.00 1.79
N GLU A 125 6.21 8.57 1.26
CA GLU A 125 6.72 9.89 1.68
C GLU A 125 5.68 10.99 1.42
N ALA A 126 5.10 11.02 0.22
CA ALA A 126 4.04 11.98 -0.11
C ALA A 126 2.78 11.80 0.76
N ALA A 127 2.45 10.56 1.12
CA ALA A 127 1.35 10.26 2.04
C ALA A 127 1.67 10.81 3.44
N HIS A 128 2.86 10.54 3.97
CA HIS A 128 3.27 11.05 5.28
C HIS A 128 3.28 12.58 5.31
N ASP A 129 3.85 13.22 4.29
CA ASP A 129 3.84 14.68 4.15
C ASP A 129 2.42 15.23 4.16
N ALA A 130 1.45 14.54 3.54
CA ALA A 130 0.04 14.96 3.51
C ALA A 130 -0.59 15.10 4.91
N ILE A 131 -0.10 14.38 5.91
CA ILE A 131 -0.57 14.49 7.31
C ILE A 131 -0.26 15.87 7.89
N THR A 132 0.71 16.60 7.32
CA THR A 132 1.13 17.93 7.79
C THR A 132 0.43 19.11 7.13
N PHE A 133 -0.58 18.84 6.29
CA PHE A 133 -1.26 19.88 5.50
C PHE A 133 -2.74 20.06 5.82
N PHE A 134 -3.18 19.61 6.99
CA PHE A 134 -4.53 19.91 7.46
C PHE A 134 -4.66 21.38 7.88
N PRO A 135 -5.89 21.95 7.84
CA PRO A 135 -6.14 23.31 8.30
C PRO A 135 -5.68 23.53 9.75
N GLU A 136 -4.94 24.60 9.97
CA GLU A 136 -4.55 25.06 11.30
C GLU A 136 -5.57 26.07 11.84
N CYS A 137 -5.80 26.09 13.15
CA CYS A 137 -6.61 27.14 13.76
C CYS A 137 -5.79 28.41 13.99
N LYS A 138 -6.48 29.53 14.27
CA LYS A 138 -5.83 30.78 14.67
C LYS A 138 -5.06 30.58 15.97
N MET A 139 -3.99 31.36 16.18
CA MET A 139 -3.15 31.25 17.38
C MET A 139 -3.96 31.43 18.67
N ASP A 140 -4.87 32.41 18.70
CA ASP A 140 -5.69 32.70 19.88
C ASP A 140 -6.66 31.56 20.24
N ALA A 141 -7.08 30.76 19.25
CA ALA A 141 -7.97 29.63 19.47
C ALA A 141 -7.27 28.48 20.22
N TYR A 142 -5.93 28.42 20.26
CA TYR A 142 -5.21 27.40 21.04
C TYR A 142 -5.31 27.60 22.55
N ASP A 143 -5.60 28.81 23.00
CA ASP A 143 -5.78 29.14 24.42
C ASP A 143 -7.26 29.24 24.81
N ASN A 144 -8.18 29.05 23.85
CA ASN A 144 -9.63 29.06 24.05
C ASN A 144 -10.25 27.72 23.62
N ALA A 145 -10.66 26.91 24.62
CA ALA A 145 -11.20 25.57 24.39
C ALA A 145 -12.49 25.56 23.53
N ASP A 146 -13.34 26.57 23.66
CA ASP A 146 -14.61 26.64 22.92
C ASP A 146 -14.36 26.99 21.44
N GLU A 147 -13.44 27.92 21.18
CA GLU A 147 -13.03 28.26 19.81
C GLU A 147 -12.31 27.10 19.14
N MET A 148 -11.40 26.42 19.85
CA MET A 148 -10.76 25.20 19.37
C MET A 148 -11.79 24.12 19.04
N SER A 149 -12.71 23.81 19.95
CA SER A 149 -13.71 22.77 19.72
C SER A 149 -14.63 23.12 18.54
N SER A 150 -15.03 24.39 18.40
CA SER A 150 -15.83 24.87 17.27
C SER A 150 -15.08 24.70 15.95
N PHE A 151 -13.79 25.05 15.91
CA PHE A 151 -12.94 24.85 14.74
C PHE A 151 -12.80 23.38 14.37
N LEU A 152 -12.50 22.52 15.34
CA LEU A 152 -12.29 21.08 15.12
C LEU A 152 -13.56 20.41 14.58
N ARG A 153 -14.71 20.68 15.19
CA ARG A 153 -16.01 20.14 14.73
C ARG A 153 -16.36 20.59 13.31
N LYS A 154 -16.12 21.87 13.00
CA LYS A 154 -16.40 22.43 11.67
C LYS A 154 -15.47 21.89 10.58
N THR A 155 -14.23 21.58 10.93
CA THR A 155 -13.17 21.27 9.95
C THR A 155 -13.00 19.77 9.73
N PHE A 156 -13.10 18.98 10.80
CA PHE A 156 -12.81 17.55 10.79
C PHE A 156 -14.04 16.67 10.97
N HIS A 157 -15.23 17.30 11.05
CA HIS A 157 -16.54 16.64 11.10
C HIS A 157 -16.65 15.49 12.12
N ALA A 158 -15.83 15.56 13.16
CA ALA A 158 -15.74 14.56 14.22
C ALA A 158 -16.39 15.08 15.51
N ASN A 159 -16.72 14.17 16.42
CA ASN A 159 -17.02 14.48 17.82
C ASN A 159 -15.79 14.98 18.61
N CYS A 160 -14.70 15.33 17.90
CA CYS A 160 -13.44 15.79 18.45
C CYS A 160 -13.64 17.16 19.12
N THR A 161 -13.45 17.21 20.43
CA THR A 161 -13.60 18.44 21.23
C THR A 161 -12.27 19.04 21.67
N SER A 162 -11.19 18.26 21.61
CA SER A 162 -9.85 18.71 21.99
C SER A 162 -8.83 18.24 20.98
N ILE A 163 -7.75 19.02 20.86
CA ILE A 163 -6.64 18.66 19.97
C ILE A 163 -6.03 17.31 20.33
N ASP A 164 -6.07 16.91 21.60
CA ASP A 164 -5.51 15.65 22.08
C ASP A 164 -6.27 14.41 21.58
N GLN A 165 -7.44 14.58 20.98
CA GLN A 165 -8.22 13.50 20.36
C GLN A 165 -7.95 13.38 18.86
N LEU A 166 -7.20 14.33 18.27
CA LEU A 166 -7.04 14.46 16.84
C LEU A 166 -5.93 13.55 16.31
N LYS A 167 -6.34 12.48 15.63
CA LYS A 167 -5.45 11.51 14.99
C LYS A 167 -6.10 10.92 13.73
N LEU A 168 -5.28 10.34 12.87
CA LEU A 168 -5.75 9.36 11.90
C LEU A 168 -5.86 7.98 12.58
N ALA A 169 -6.64 7.06 12.00
CA ALA A 169 -6.68 5.66 12.48
C ALA A 169 -5.30 5.00 12.38
N GLY A 170 -4.55 5.31 11.31
CA GLY A 170 -3.20 4.81 11.12
C GLY A 170 -2.52 5.36 9.89
N PHE A 171 -1.20 5.19 9.85
CA PHE A 171 -0.36 5.42 8.70
C PHE A 171 0.41 4.14 8.34
N VAL A 172 0.47 3.81 7.04
CA VAL A 172 1.25 2.67 6.54
C VAL A 172 2.20 3.07 5.40
N GLY A 173 3.50 2.95 5.66
CA GLY A 173 4.56 3.12 4.66
C GLY A 173 5.07 1.76 4.19
N MET A 174 5.03 1.47 2.89
CA MET A 174 5.57 0.22 2.33
C MET A 174 6.86 0.44 1.56
N HIS A 175 7.92 -0.26 1.96
CA HIS A 175 9.25 -0.18 1.34
C HIS A 175 9.54 -1.41 0.47
N ALA A 176 10.39 -1.22 -0.54
CA ALA A 176 10.76 -2.25 -1.51
C ALA A 176 12.17 -2.84 -1.30
N GLN A 177 12.99 -2.28 -0.39
CA GLN A 177 14.36 -2.72 -0.14
C GLN A 177 14.83 -2.38 1.28
N ASP A 178 15.82 -3.13 1.77
CA ASP A 178 16.70 -2.83 2.92
C ASP A 178 17.66 -1.64 2.63
N ALA A 179 17.18 -0.62 1.91
CA ALA A 179 17.91 0.63 1.73
C ALA A 179 17.72 1.53 2.95
N GLU A 180 18.62 2.51 3.12
CA GLU A 180 18.56 3.54 4.18
C GLU A 180 17.13 3.99 4.46
N MET A 181 16.77 4.12 5.76
CA MET A 181 15.52 4.72 6.23
C MET A 181 15.05 5.80 5.24
N THR A 182 13.83 5.65 4.75
CA THR A 182 13.18 6.64 3.90
C THR A 182 13.10 7.98 4.62
N SER A 183 12.96 9.05 3.83
CA SER A 183 12.93 10.42 4.35
C SER A 183 11.84 10.60 5.41
N ASP A 184 10.71 9.89 5.31
CA ASP A 184 9.61 9.88 6.28
C ASP A 184 9.98 9.21 7.61
N VAL A 185 10.70 8.08 7.62
CA VAL A 185 11.19 7.44 8.86
C VAL A 185 12.23 8.34 9.55
N ARG A 186 13.10 8.99 8.77
CA ARG A 186 14.02 10.03 9.28
C ARG A 186 13.26 11.24 9.81
N SER A 187 12.28 11.74 9.06
CA SER A 187 11.43 12.87 9.45
C SER A 187 10.65 12.56 10.72
N MET A 188 10.12 11.35 10.90
CA MET A 188 9.47 10.92 12.13
C MET A 188 10.45 10.86 13.31
N ALA A 189 11.66 10.34 13.09
CA ALA A 189 12.71 10.34 14.12
C ALA A 189 13.20 11.76 14.50
N VAL A 190 13.08 12.73 13.58
CA VAL A 190 13.38 14.15 13.82
C VAL A 190 12.21 14.87 14.48
N MET A 191 10.99 14.69 13.97
CA MET A 191 9.76 15.27 14.53
C MET A 191 9.48 14.78 15.94
N SER A 192 9.75 13.50 16.25
CA SER A 192 9.67 12.96 17.62
C SER A 192 10.64 13.62 18.60
N LYS A 193 11.77 14.17 18.12
CA LYS A 193 12.68 14.99 18.93
C LYS A 193 12.22 16.46 19.05
N GLU A 194 11.63 17.03 18.01
CA GLU A 194 11.15 18.42 17.98
C GLU A 194 9.76 18.65 18.60
N LEU A 195 8.95 17.59 18.76
CA LEU A 195 7.62 17.63 19.40
C LEU A 195 7.62 18.10 20.86
N SER A 196 8.79 18.18 21.50
CA SER A 196 8.93 18.77 22.84
C SER A 196 8.62 20.27 22.89
N THR A 197 8.70 20.99 21.76
CA THR A 197 8.45 22.45 21.69
C THR A 197 7.20 22.84 20.88
N MET A 198 6.58 21.91 20.15
CA MET A 198 5.42 22.17 19.25
C MET A 198 4.05 21.69 19.76
N LYS A 199 3.86 21.52 21.08
CA LYS A 199 2.67 20.90 21.71
C LYS A 199 1.29 21.55 21.43
N LYS A 200 1.16 22.51 20.52
CA LYS A 200 -0.10 23.21 20.21
C LYS A 200 -0.30 23.45 18.72
N LYS A 201 0.02 22.49 17.84
CA LYS A 201 -0.36 22.60 16.41
C LYS A 201 -1.08 21.37 15.95
N ILE A 202 -2.12 21.55 15.15
CA ILE A 202 -2.98 20.47 14.67
C ILE A 202 -2.18 19.44 13.88
N ASN A 203 -1.35 19.89 12.93
CA ASN A 203 -0.56 18.99 12.10
C ASN A 203 0.50 18.23 12.91
N ALA A 204 1.12 18.88 13.90
CA ALA A 204 2.07 18.22 14.78
C ALA A 204 1.39 17.15 15.66
N THR A 205 0.20 17.44 16.18
CA THR A 205 -0.59 16.49 16.97
C THR A 205 -1.03 15.29 16.13
N LEU A 206 -1.53 15.52 14.91
CA LEU A 206 -1.92 14.47 13.98
C LEU A 206 -0.78 13.49 13.71
N VAL A 207 0.43 14.00 13.39
CA VAL A 207 1.61 13.14 13.18
C VAL A 207 1.98 12.40 14.46
N ALA A 208 1.99 13.07 15.62
CA ALA A 208 2.40 12.46 16.88
C ALA A 208 1.44 11.36 17.38
N GLN A 209 0.14 11.53 17.17
CA GLN A 209 -0.88 10.64 17.70
C GLN A 209 -1.31 9.53 16.75
N THR A 210 -1.03 9.67 15.45
CA THR A 210 -1.36 8.64 14.46
C THR A 210 -0.46 7.41 14.66
N PRO A 211 -1.02 6.19 14.77
CA PRO A 211 -0.21 4.97 14.78
C PRO A 211 0.49 4.77 13.42
N HIS A 212 1.82 4.62 13.42
CA HIS A 212 2.61 4.40 12.20
C HIS A 212 3.08 2.94 12.09
N LYS A 213 2.95 2.36 10.89
CA LYS A 213 3.54 1.06 10.54
C LYS A 213 4.36 1.19 9.27
N PHE A 214 5.65 0.86 9.38
CA PHE A 214 6.53 0.72 8.23
C PHE A 214 6.69 -0.78 7.92
N ILE A 215 6.35 -1.16 6.68
CA ILE A 215 6.39 -2.53 6.19
C ILE A 215 7.55 -2.64 5.20
N ASN A 216 8.59 -3.36 5.59
CA ASN A 216 9.77 -3.59 4.75
C ASN A 216 9.54 -4.85 3.92
N GLY A 217 9.38 -4.70 2.60
CA GLY A 217 9.34 -5.84 1.68
C GLY A 217 10.64 -5.92 0.89
N SER A 218 11.24 -7.11 0.81
CA SER A 218 12.36 -7.38 -0.10
C SER A 218 11.83 -7.61 -1.52
N TYR A 219 12.19 -6.74 -2.47
CA TYR A 219 12.03 -7.06 -3.90
C TYR A 219 13.16 -8.02 -4.30
N LYS A 220 12.98 -9.33 -4.13
CA LYS A 220 13.92 -10.29 -4.74
C LYS A 220 13.66 -10.34 -6.23
N ILE A 221 14.58 -9.73 -6.99
CA ILE A 221 14.64 -9.69 -8.46
C ILE A 221 14.65 -11.11 -9.10
N GLN A 222 14.80 -12.18 -8.31
CA GLN A 222 14.98 -13.55 -8.82
C GLN A 222 13.91 -14.59 -8.45
N THR A 223 12.82 -14.24 -7.76
CA THR A 223 11.75 -15.22 -7.49
C THR A 223 10.38 -14.67 -7.82
N LYS A 224 9.68 -15.38 -8.71
CA LYS A 224 8.27 -15.19 -9.06
C LYS A 224 7.43 -14.92 -7.79
N THR A 225 6.77 -13.77 -7.77
CA THR A 225 5.50 -13.47 -7.08
C THR A 225 5.39 -13.86 -5.62
N TRP A 226 5.59 -12.93 -4.68
CA TRP A 226 4.77 -12.94 -3.47
C TRP A 226 4.71 -11.58 -2.75
N ASP A 227 3.68 -10.78 -3.04
CA ASP A 227 3.35 -9.60 -2.22
C ASP A 227 2.74 -9.98 -0.86
N GLY A 228 2.42 -11.27 -0.64
CA GLY A 228 1.59 -11.68 0.48
C GLY A 228 2.18 -11.39 1.85
N SER A 229 3.51 -11.44 2.07
CA SER A 229 4.08 -11.06 3.38
C SER A 229 3.74 -9.61 3.73
N ARG A 230 3.82 -8.69 2.77
CA ARG A 230 3.46 -7.28 2.99
C ARG A 230 1.96 -7.10 3.22
N ILE A 231 1.17 -7.90 2.52
CA ILE A 231 -0.29 -7.88 2.67
C ILE A 231 -0.67 -8.42 4.07
N ASP A 232 -0.03 -9.50 4.52
CA ASP A 232 -0.26 -10.10 5.83
C ASP A 232 0.20 -9.17 6.96
N ASP A 233 1.33 -8.47 6.78
CA ASP A 233 1.79 -7.43 7.70
C ASP A 233 0.81 -6.25 7.77
N PHE A 234 0.25 -5.85 6.62
CA PHE A 234 -0.76 -4.80 6.59
C PHE A 234 -2.06 -5.26 7.25
N ALA A 235 -2.53 -6.47 6.98
CA ALA A 235 -3.68 -7.06 7.66
C ALA A 235 -3.48 -7.09 9.18
N THR A 236 -2.31 -7.51 9.64
CA THR A 236 -1.95 -7.54 11.06
C THR A 236 -1.97 -6.14 11.66
N PHE A 237 -1.50 -5.13 10.93
CA PHE A 237 -1.57 -3.74 11.38
C PHE A 237 -3.01 -3.24 11.50
N LEU A 238 -3.87 -3.54 10.50
CA LEU A 238 -5.28 -3.18 10.54
C LEU A 238 -5.98 -3.76 11.79
N GLU A 239 -5.74 -5.04 12.10
CA GLU A 239 -6.25 -5.67 13.32
C GLU A 239 -5.72 -4.98 14.59
N ALA A 240 -4.42 -4.64 14.62
CA ALA A 240 -3.80 -4.01 15.78
C ALA A 240 -4.35 -2.61 16.10
N ILE A 241 -4.81 -1.87 15.09
CA ILE A 241 -5.48 -0.57 15.27
C ILE A 241 -7.01 -0.70 15.45
N GLY A 242 -7.53 -1.93 15.55
CA GLY A 242 -8.92 -2.21 15.88
C GLY A 242 -9.87 -2.34 14.68
N VAL A 243 -9.34 -2.46 13.45
CA VAL A 243 -10.18 -2.76 12.28
C VAL A 243 -10.62 -4.22 12.33
N GLY A 244 -11.94 -4.44 12.32
CA GLY A 244 -12.50 -5.79 12.38
C GLY A 244 -12.19 -6.61 11.13
N ARG A 245 -11.55 -7.77 11.31
CA ARG A 245 -11.43 -8.78 10.25
C ARG A 245 -12.78 -9.49 10.09
N GLY A 246 -13.24 -9.63 8.85
CA GLY A 246 -14.42 -10.42 8.52
C GLY A 246 -14.25 -11.86 9.00
N LEU A 247 -15.29 -12.40 9.64
CA LEU A 247 -15.29 -13.79 10.03
C LEU A 247 -15.14 -14.65 8.78
N ASP A 248 -14.26 -15.66 8.88
CA ASP A 248 -14.23 -16.77 7.95
C ASP A 248 -15.57 -17.50 8.04
N THR A 249 -16.57 -17.00 7.34
CA THR A 249 -17.69 -17.81 6.92
C THR A 249 -17.05 -18.89 6.06
N LYS A 250 -16.78 -20.04 6.68
CA LYS A 250 -16.55 -21.28 5.95
C LYS A 250 -17.73 -21.36 5.00
N LYS A 251 -17.52 -21.03 3.73
CA LYS A 251 -18.42 -21.48 2.68
C LYS A 251 -18.42 -22.99 2.84
N THR A 252 -19.46 -23.51 3.48
CA THR A 252 -19.84 -24.91 3.45
C THR A 252 -20.33 -25.15 2.03
N ASN A 253 -19.40 -25.07 1.07
CA ASN A 253 -19.62 -25.62 -0.24
C ASN A 253 -19.59 -27.14 -0.04
N THR A 254 -20.75 -27.69 0.32
CA THR A 254 -21.16 -29.06 -0.02
C THR A 254 -21.37 -29.19 -1.54
N GLU A 255 -20.50 -28.59 -2.34
CA GLU A 255 -20.27 -29.05 -3.69
C GLU A 255 -19.16 -30.09 -3.56
N THR A 256 -19.59 -31.35 -3.56
CA THR A 256 -18.76 -32.51 -3.84
C THR A 256 -17.66 -32.12 -4.81
N LEU A 257 -16.43 -32.05 -4.29
CA LEU A 257 -15.21 -31.99 -5.09
C LEU A 257 -15.22 -33.22 -5.97
N ILE A 258 -15.78 -33.11 -7.17
CA ILE A 258 -15.48 -34.05 -8.25
C ILE A 258 -13.98 -33.88 -8.45
N PRO A 259 -13.15 -34.91 -8.20
CA PRO A 259 -11.74 -34.82 -8.46
C PRO A 259 -11.61 -34.55 -9.97
N LYS A 260 -11.20 -33.34 -10.34
CA LYS A 260 -10.65 -33.12 -11.67
C LYS A 260 -9.49 -34.08 -11.75
N ASN A 261 -9.64 -35.10 -12.59
CA ASN A 261 -8.63 -36.09 -12.91
C ASN A 261 -7.39 -35.31 -13.39
N ARG A 262 -6.49 -34.99 -12.44
CA ARG A 262 -5.20 -34.40 -12.74
C ARG A 262 -4.38 -35.56 -13.24
N GLU A 263 -4.20 -35.61 -14.55
CA GLU A 263 -3.09 -36.38 -15.11
C GLU A 263 -1.82 -36.00 -14.33
N PRO A 264 -0.99 -36.97 -13.94
CA PRO A 264 0.18 -36.71 -13.13
C PRO A 264 1.09 -35.74 -13.88
N THR A 265 1.22 -34.52 -13.35
CA THR A 265 2.16 -33.52 -13.84
C THR A 265 3.54 -34.14 -13.84
N LYS A 266 4.09 -34.37 -15.04
CA LYS A 266 5.50 -34.72 -15.26
C LYS A 266 6.36 -33.77 -14.44
N LYS A 267 7.25 -34.32 -13.62
CA LYS A 267 8.30 -33.55 -12.93
C LYS A 267 9.03 -32.72 -14.00
N TRP A 268 8.99 -31.41 -13.81
CA TRP A 268 9.65 -30.44 -14.67
C TRP A 268 11.17 -30.68 -14.63
N ASP A 269 11.77 -31.07 -15.76
CA ASP A 269 13.22 -31.19 -15.93
C ASP A 269 13.76 -29.85 -16.46
N PRO A 270 14.75 -29.21 -15.80
CA PRO A 270 15.37 -27.97 -16.26
C PRO A 270 15.93 -28.02 -17.69
N ARG A 271 16.15 -29.22 -18.25
CA ARG A 271 16.56 -29.43 -19.65
C ARG A 271 15.48 -29.09 -20.66
N ASP A 272 14.21 -29.02 -20.23
CA ASP A 272 13.09 -28.74 -21.14
C ASP A 272 13.00 -27.26 -21.56
N THR A 273 13.68 -26.34 -20.86
CA THR A 273 13.67 -24.89 -21.16
C THR A 273 14.82 -24.39 -22.04
N LEU A 274 15.74 -25.26 -22.46
CA LEU A 274 16.84 -24.90 -23.34
C LEU A 274 16.42 -24.99 -24.80
N GLY A 275 16.71 -23.98 -25.61
CA GLY A 275 16.51 -24.04 -27.07
C GLY A 275 17.41 -25.10 -27.71
N ASP A 276 17.05 -25.61 -28.88
CA ASP A 276 17.73 -26.76 -29.53
C ASP A 276 19.26 -26.60 -29.63
N ALA A 277 19.74 -25.38 -29.89
CA ALA A 277 21.17 -25.06 -29.94
C ALA A 277 21.88 -25.19 -28.59
N GLN A 278 21.19 -24.90 -27.48
CA GLN A 278 21.74 -25.03 -26.13
C GLN A 278 21.72 -26.48 -25.65
N ARG A 279 20.70 -27.27 -26.03
CA ARG A 279 20.66 -28.71 -25.76
C ARG A 279 21.82 -29.43 -26.45
N TYR A 280 22.05 -29.12 -27.72
CA TYR A 280 23.15 -29.72 -28.49
C TYR A 280 24.53 -29.33 -27.92
N ALA A 281 24.70 -28.07 -27.49
CA ALA A 281 25.94 -27.63 -26.84
C ALA A 281 26.20 -28.34 -25.50
N GLN A 282 25.14 -28.60 -24.72
CA GLN A 282 25.25 -29.32 -23.45
C GLN A 282 25.58 -30.80 -23.65
N GLU A 283 24.98 -31.45 -24.65
CA GLU A 283 25.26 -32.84 -24.99
C GLU A 283 26.72 -33.03 -25.44
N ILE A 284 27.26 -32.09 -26.22
CA ILE A 284 28.68 -32.10 -26.60
C ILE A 284 29.60 -31.94 -25.37
N LEU A 285 29.22 -31.13 -24.39
CA LEU A 285 29.98 -30.92 -23.16
C LEU A 285 29.97 -32.16 -22.27
N GLU A 286 28.82 -32.82 -22.13
CA GLU A 286 28.68 -34.08 -21.38
C GLU A 286 29.50 -35.20 -22.03
N GLN A 287 29.42 -35.37 -23.36
CA GLN A 287 30.23 -36.36 -24.08
C GLN A 287 31.75 -36.09 -23.97
N LYS A 288 32.16 -34.82 -23.94
CA LYS A 288 33.57 -34.47 -23.70
C LYS A 288 34.01 -34.83 -22.29
N LYS A 289 33.16 -34.57 -21.30
CA LYS A 289 33.45 -34.88 -19.91
C LYS A 289 33.55 -36.38 -19.66
N GLU A 290 32.63 -37.18 -20.22
CA GLU A 290 32.68 -38.64 -20.14
C GLU A 290 33.94 -39.20 -20.83
N ASN A 291 34.33 -38.66 -21.99
CA ASN A 291 35.57 -39.06 -22.64
C ASN A 291 36.84 -38.68 -21.86
N GLU A 292 36.82 -37.57 -21.12
CA GLU A 292 37.93 -37.19 -20.24
C GLU A 292 37.99 -38.08 -18.99
N GLU A 293 36.84 -38.45 -18.41
CA GLU A 293 36.77 -39.39 -17.28
C GLU A 293 37.26 -40.78 -17.68
N ILE A 294 36.85 -41.30 -18.85
CA ILE A 294 37.34 -42.58 -19.39
C ILE A 294 38.86 -42.53 -19.65
N LYS A 295 39.38 -41.41 -20.17
CA LYS A 295 40.83 -41.23 -20.36
C LYS A 295 41.60 -41.14 -19.04
N ALA A 296 41.02 -40.49 -18.02
CA ALA A 296 41.62 -40.40 -16.70
C ALA A 296 41.66 -41.76 -15.99
N GLU A 297 40.59 -42.56 -16.13
CA GLU A 297 40.49 -43.90 -15.56
C GLU A 297 41.45 -44.90 -16.26
N ALA A 298 41.57 -44.82 -17.59
CA ALA A 298 42.55 -45.58 -18.35
C ALA A 298 44.01 -45.20 -18.02
N ALA A 299 44.27 -43.91 -17.74
CA ALA A 299 45.60 -43.44 -17.33
C ALA A 299 45.96 -43.88 -15.90
N TYR A 300 44.98 -44.05 -15.01
CA TYR A 300 45.17 -44.56 -13.65
C TYR A 300 45.44 -46.08 -13.65
N SER A 301 44.82 -46.84 -14.56
CA SER A 301 45.05 -48.29 -14.68
C SER A 301 46.44 -48.66 -15.20
N HIS A 302 47.18 -47.73 -15.82
CA HIS A 302 48.53 -47.99 -16.35
C HIS A 302 49.69 -47.60 -15.41
N ARG A 303 49.41 -47.05 -14.22
CA ARG A 303 50.44 -46.73 -13.19
C ARG A 303 50.43 -47.67 -11.97
N GLY A 304 49.59 -48.70 -11.97
CA GLY A 304 49.44 -49.64 -10.87
C GLY A 304 49.70 -51.10 -11.23
N GLY A 305 50.77 -51.37 -11.98
CA GLY A 305 51.28 -52.71 -12.29
C GLY A 305 52.79 -52.76 -12.17
#